data_AF-A0A1G7ACK4-F1
#
_entry.id   AF-A0A1G7ACK4-F1
#
_cell.length_a   1.000
_cell.length_b   1.000
_cell.length_c   1.000
_cell.angle_alpha   90.00
_cell.angle_beta   90.00
_cell.angle_gamma   90.00
#
_symmetry.space_group_name_H-M   'P 1'
#
loop_
_entity.id
_entity.type
_entity.pdbx_description
1 polymer ?
#
loop_
_entity_poly.entity_id
_entity_poly.type
_entity_poly.pdbx_seq_one_letter_code
_entity_poly.pdbx_strand_id
1 'polypeptide(L)'
;MSLQSIRIYVLMVAVLTATACKFQQNSPEEYFDQAALNTNDISRFGTYYFEGYQKYLKSTSGSGKVTSCEEYLKNSISRAENNLEKVKQLKQTTETRQMLEASIALHSYVLTSYKSEHLEIAKMIDMHEPEAQINQALTSLDNKPYNAFIDKYNKLWKLASKYAKDNKIEVEEMPF
;
A
#
# COMPACT_ATOMS: atom_id res chain seq x y z
N MET A 1 14.02 -19.28 -52.35
CA MET A 1 14.17 -19.66 -50.92
C MET A 1 13.78 -21.13 -50.79
N SER A 2 14.63 -22.00 -50.24
CA SER A 2 14.34 -23.44 -50.22
C SER A 2 13.29 -23.79 -49.15
N LEU A 3 12.59 -24.91 -49.31
CA LEU A 3 11.61 -25.40 -48.32
C LEU A 3 12.23 -25.59 -46.92
N GLN A 4 13.53 -25.90 -46.89
CA GLN A 4 14.33 -26.04 -45.68
C GLN A 4 14.58 -24.67 -45.02
N SER A 5 14.87 -23.63 -45.80
CA SER A 5 15.00 -22.25 -45.30
C SER A 5 13.68 -21.77 -44.70
N ILE A 6 12.54 -22.03 -45.35
CA ILE A 6 11.20 -21.64 -44.84
C ILE A 6 10.91 -22.29 -43.48
N ARG A 7 11.21 -23.59 -43.33
CA ARG A 7 11.03 -24.30 -42.04
C ARG A 7 11.89 -23.73 -40.92
N ILE A 8 13.13 -23.36 -41.22
CA ILE A 8 14.04 -22.74 -40.25
C ILE A 8 13.50 -21.36 -39.85
N TYR A 9 13.06 -20.53 -40.79
CA TYR A 9 12.48 -19.23 -40.48
C TYR A 9 11.20 -19.33 -39.64
N VAL A 10 10.29 -20.27 -39.96
CA VAL A 10 9.07 -20.50 -39.18
C VAL A 10 9.39 -20.95 -37.75
N LEU A 11 10.37 -21.84 -37.55
CA LEU A 11 10.84 -22.26 -36.23
C LEU A 11 11.48 -21.11 -35.45
N MET A 12 12.28 -20.26 -36.10
CA MET A 12 12.93 -19.11 -35.45
C MET A 12 11.90 -18.06 -35.01
N VAL A 13 10.90 -17.77 -35.83
CA VAL A 13 9.78 -16.85 -35.50
C VAL A 13 8.90 -17.40 -34.37
N ALA A 14 8.69 -18.72 -34.32
CA ALA A 14 7.95 -19.37 -33.22
C ALA A 14 8.70 -19.31 -31.88
N VAL A 15 10.04 -19.41 -31.89
CA VAL A 15 10.86 -19.28 -30.68
C VAL A 15 10.94 -17.83 -30.19
N LEU A 16 10.99 -16.85 -31.10
CA LEU A 16 11.03 -15.41 -30.78
C LEU A 16 9.70 -14.88 -30.22
N THR A 17 8.56 -15.46 -30.60
CA THR A 17 7.24 -15.06 -30.08
C THR A 17 6.91 -15.70 -28.72
N ALA A 18 7.48 -16.87 -28.41
CA ALA A 18 7.29 -17.54 -27.12
C ALA A 18 8.03 -16.85 -25.96
N THR A 19 9.15 -16.15 -26.23
CA THR A 19 9.90 -15.41 -25.22
C THR A 19 9.34 -14.01 -24.96
N ALA A 20 8.69 -13.38 -25.95
CA ALA A 20 8.09 -12.05 -25.81
C ALA A 20 6.98 -11.98 -24.73
N CYS A 21 6.24 -13.08 -24.51
CA CYS A 21 5.23 -13.13 -23.44
C CYS A 21 5.83 -13.09 -22.01
N LYS A 22 7.13 -13.35 -21.85
CA LYS A 22 7.83 -13.27 -20.56
C LYS A 22 8.46 -11.91 -20.29
N PHE A 23 8.51 -11.01 -21.28
CA PHE A 23 9.16 -9.69 -21.16
C PHE A 23 8.23 -8.58 -20.65
N GLN A 24 6.98 -8.90 -20.33
CA GLN A 24 5.95 -7.92 -19.99
C GLN A 24 5.34 -8.17 -18.61
N GLN A 25 6.15 -8.69 -17.69
CA GLN A 25 5.74 -9.03 -16.34
C GLN A 25 6.68 -8.33 -15.36
N ASN A 26 6.11 -7.76 -14.30
CA ASN A 26 6.88 -7.14 -13.23
C ASN A 26 7.86 -8.13 -12.61
N SER A 27 9.01 -7.63 -12.12
CA SER A 27 9.93 -8.47 -11.35
C SER A 27 9.31 -8.87 -10.00
N PRO A 28 9.78 -9.96 -9.36
CA PRO A 28 9.31 -10.29 -8.02
C PRO A 28 9.47 -9.15 -7.01
N GLU A 29 10.57 -8.43 -7.07
CA GLU A 29 10.81 -7.24 -6.25
C GLU A 29 9.75 -6.17 -6.50
N GLU A 30 9.43 -5.85 -7.77
CA GLU A 30 8.39 -4.88 -8.09
C GLU A 30 7.01 -5.31 -7.56
N TYR A 31 6.66 -6.59 -7.61
CA TYR A 31 5.44 -7.10 -7.01
C TYR A 31 5.44 -6.93 -5.49
N PHE A 32 6.55 -7.29 -4.83
CA PHE A 32 6.67 -7.18 -3.37
C PHE A 32 6.64 -5.72 -2.91
N ASP A 33 7.41 -4.85 -3.56
CA ASP A 33 7.51 -3.44 -3.21
C ASP A 33 6.16 -2.75 -3.32
N GLN A 34 5.47 -2.97 -4.44
CA GLN A 34 4.21 -2.31 -4.69
C GLN A 34 3.08 -2.87 -3.84
N ALA A 35 2.99 -4.20 -3.69
CA ALA A 35 1.88 -4.83 -2.98
C ALA A 35 2.05 -4.84 -1.46
N ALA A 36 3.28 -4.89 -0.95
CA ALA A 36 3.57 -5.06 0.48
C ALA A 36 4.36 -3.88 1.04
N LEU A 37 5.54 -3.58 0.52
CA LEU A 37 6.43 -2.58 1.14
C LEU A 37 5.79 -1.18 1.19
N ASN A 38 5.10 -0.77 0.13
CA ASN A 38 4.36 0.50 0.08
C ASN A 38 3.23 0.60 1.12
N THR A 39 2.82 -0.51 1.75
CA THR A 39 1.85 -0.47 2.85
C THR A 39 2.43 0.08 4.15
N ASN A 40 3.76 0.24 4.23
CA ASN A 40 4.41 0.98 5.31
C ASN A 40 3.89 2.42 5.42
N ASP A 41 3.51 3.06 4.29
CA ASP A 41 2.92 4.40 4.28
C ASP A 41 1.55 4.49 4.97
N ILE A 42 0.87 3.35 5.14
CA ILE A 42 -0.45 3.23 5.76
C ILE A 42 -0.42 2.39 7.05
N SER A 43 0.77 2.03 7.54
CA SER A 43 0.95 1.23 8.76
C SER A 43 0.53 1.94 10.03
N ARG A 44 0.64 3.27 10.04
CA ARG A 44 0.19 4.14 11.15
C ARG A 44 -1.29 4.43 10.99
N PHE A 45 -2.12 3.49 11.42
CA PHE A 45 -3.58 3.59 11.37
C PHE A 45 -4.17 3.79 12.77
N GLY A 46 -5.39 4.33 12.87
CA GLY A 46 -6.06 4.55 14.15
C GLY A 46 -5.46 5.73 14.91
N THR A 47 -5.49 5.70 16.24
CA THR A 47 -4.86 6.74 17.08
C THR A 47 -3.37 6.92 16.76
N TYR A 48 -2.68 5.84 16.38
CA TYR A 48 -1.26 5.88 16.05
C TYR A 48 -0.93 6.82 14.86
N TYR A 49 -1.90 7.04 13.95
CA TYR A 49 -1.77 8.04 12.89
C TYR A 49 -1.53 9.45 13.47
N PHE A 50 -2.35 9.84 14.46
CA PHE A 50 -2.35 11.17 15.05
C PHE A 50 -1.13 11.39 15.96
N GLU A 51 -0.66 10.35 16.65
CA GLU A 51 0.62 10.39 17.35
C GLU A 51 1.79 10.66 16.38
N GLY A 52 1.73 10.05 15.19
CA GLY A 52 2.68 10.30 14.11
C GLY A 52 2.67 11.76 13.64
N TYR A 53 1.48 12.34 13.47
CA TYR A 53 1.33 13.76 13.16
C TYR A 53 1.88 14.67 14.26
N GLN A 54 1.61 14.39 15.54
CA GLN A 54 2.18 15.15 16.65
C GLN A 54 3.71 15.07 16.70
N LYS A 55 4.29 13.88 16.43
CA LYS A 55 5.74 13.72 16.29
C LYS A 55 6.29 14.56 15.13
N TYR A 56 5.64 14.51 13.96
CA TYR A 56 6.01 15.32 12.80
C TYR A 56 6.03 16.82 13.13
N LEU A 57 5.01 17.34 13.84
CA LEU A 57 4.99 18.73 14.27
C LEU A 57 6.17 19.10 15.19
N LYS A 58 6.66 18.17 16.01
CA LYS A 58 7.81 18.41 16.91
C LYS A 58 9.15 18.29 16.18
N SER A 59 9.26 17.38 15.21
CA SER A 59 10.53 17.06 14.55
C SER A 59 10.80 17.85 13.26
N THR A 60 9.78 18.46 12.67
CA THR A 60 9.90 19.14 11.37
C THR A 60 9.86 20.66 11.52
N SER A 61 10.76 21.33 10.82
CA SER A 61 10.90 22.80 10.75
C SER A 61 11.07 23.25 9.30
N GLY A 62 10.75 24.51 9.02
CA GLY A 62 10.91 25.12 7.69
C GLY A 62 9.60 25.65 7.11
N SER A 63 9.71 26.43 6.04
CA SER A 63 8.58 27.12 5.40
C SER A 63 7.57 26.18 4.73
N GLY A 64 7.95 24.94 4.41
CA GLY A 64 7.07 23.92 3.84
C GLY A 64 6.44 22.98 4.88
N LYS A 65 6.54 23.30 6.17
CA LYS A 65 5.96 22.47 7.24
C LYS A 65 4.43 22.53 7.17
N VAL A 66 3.82 21.36 7.11
CA VAL A 66 2.35 21.22 7.13
C VAL A 66 1.87 21.31 8.58
N THR A 67 1.17 22.37 8.94
CA THR A 67 0.71 22.56 10.32
C THR A 67 -0.72 22.09 10.56
N SER A 68 -1.56 21.99 9.51
CA SER A 68 -2.91 21.44 9.61
C SER A 68 -2.87 19.90 9.63
N CYS A 69 -3.62 19.31 10.56
CA CYS A 69 -3.84 17.87 10.61
C CYS A 69 -4.61 17.39 9.37
N GLU A 70 -5.62 18.15 8.92
CA GLU A 70 -6.38 17.84 7.70
C GLU A 70 -5.46 17.84 6.46
N GLU A 71 -4.57 18.82 6.32
CA GLU A 71 -3.62 18.88 5.21
C GLU A 71 -2.60 17.72 5.26
N TYR A 72 -2.12 17.38 6.47
CA TYR A 72 -1.25 16.23 6.68
C TYR A 72 -1.93 14.91 6.26
N LEU A 73 -3.23 14.78 6.57
CA LEU A 73 -4.07 13.66 6.15
C LEU A 73 -4.33 13.64 4.65
N LYS A 74 -4.60 14.78 4.01
CA LYS A 74 -4.76 14.86 2.54
C LYS A 74 -3.52 14.36 1.81
N ASN A 75 -2.33 14.73 2.29
CA ASN A 75 -1.08 14.22 1.72
C ASN A 75 -0.95 12.70 1.89
N SER A 76 -1.42 12.16 3.01
CA SER A 76 -1.42 10.72 3.29
C SER A 76 -2.42 9.96 2.41
N ILE A 77 -3.62 10.53 2.21
CA ILE A 77 -4.65 10.01 1.29
C ILE A 77 -4.09 9.95 -0.14
N SER A 78 -3.50 11.03 -0.63
CA SER A 78 -2.92 11.09 -1.98
C SER A 78 -1.85 10.01 -2.21
N ARG A 79 -0.93 9.82 -1.25
CA ARG A 79 0.05 8.72 -1.32
C ARG A 79 -0.63 7.34 -1.33
N ALA A 80 -1.59 7.12 -0.44
CA ALA A 80 -2.31 5.85 -0.36
C ALA A 80 -3.13 5.52 -1.62
N GLU A 81 -3.73 6.53 -2.27
CA GLU A 81 -4.43 6.38 -3.56
C GLU A 81 -3.46 6.01 -4.68
N ASN A 82 -2.31 6.69 -4.76
CA ASN A 82 -1.27 6.38 -5.74
C ASN A 82 -0.73 4.96 -5.55
N ASN A 83 -0.51 4.54 -4.30
CA ASN A 83 -0.05 3.18 -4.00
C ASN A 83 -1.12 2.13 -4.37
N LEU A 84 -2.40 2.39 -4.07
CA LEU A 84 -3.49 1.50 -4.51
C LEU A 84 -3.55 1.37 -6.03
N GLU A 85 -3.38 2.46 -6.77
CA GLU A 85 -3.40 2.44 -8.23
C GLU A 85 -2.24 1.63 -8.80
N LYS A 86 -1.02 1.78 -8.26
CA LYS A 86 0.13 0.95 -8.63
C LYS A 86 -0.18 -0.54 -8.47
N VAL A 87 -0.74 -0.94 -7.32
CA VAL A 87 -1.10 -2.35 -7.06
C VAL A 87 -2.13 -2.87 -8.07
N LYS A 88 -3.12 -2.05 -8.44
CA LYS A 88 -4.15 -2.43 -9.43
C LYS A 88 -3.59 -2.58 -10.84
N GLN A 89 -2.49 -1.91 -11.16
CA GLN A 89 -1.83 -2.00 -12.46
C GLN A 89 -0.92 -3.22 -12.59
N LEU A 90 -0.55 -3.88 -11.48
CA LEU A 90 0.22 -5.11 -11.50
C LEU A 90 -0.58 -6.23 -12.17
N LYS A 91 0.08 -6.95 -13.09
CA LYS A 91 -0.53 -8.12 -13.72
C LYS A 91 -0.77 -9.22 -12.70
N GLN A 92 -2.02 -9.61 -12.51
CA GLN A 92 -2.36 -10.69 -11.61
C GLN A 92 -1.93 -12.05 -12.18
N THR A 93 -1.20 -12.83 -11.39
CA THR A 93 -0.83 -14.23 -11.73
C THR A 93 -1.36 -15.20 -10.70
N THR A 94 -1.19 -16.50 -10.94
CA THR A 94 -1.59 -17.51 -9.95
C THR A 94 -0.84 -17.38 -8.63
N GLU A 95 0.43 -17.01 -8.69
CA GLU A 95 1.29 -16.81 -7.52
C GLU A 95 0.96 -15.51 -6.78
N THR A 96 0.76 -14.40 -7.50
CA THR A 96 0.61 -13.07 -6.88
C THR A 96 -0.82 -12.72 -6.48
N ARG A 97 -1.82 -13.40 -7.05
CA ARG A 97 -3.25 -13.09 -6.87
C ARG A 97 -3.66 -12.79 -5.43
N GLN A 98 -3.37 -13.70 -4.50
CA GLN A 98 -3.85 -13.54 -3.12
C GLN A 98 -3.19 -12.35 -2.41
N MET A 99 -1.91 -12.09 -2.70
CA MET A 99 -1.18 -10.94 -2.15
C MET A 99 -1.73 -9.63 -2.71
N LEU A 100 -1.97 -9.54 -4.01
CA LEU A 100 -2.54 -8.35 -4.65
C LEU A 100 -3.95 -8.06 -4.14
N GLU A 101 -4.80 -9.08 -4.05
CA GLU A 101 -6.17 -8.95 -3.50
C GLU A 101 -6.15 -8.49 -2.03
N ALA A 102 -5.24 -9.03 -1.21
CA ALA A 102 -5.08 -8.60 0.17
C ALA A 102 -4.58 -7.15 0.28
N SER A 103 -3.64 -6.75 -0.58
CA SER A 103 -3.10 -5.38 -0.64
C SER A 103 -4.18 -4.37 -1.03
N ILE A 104 -4.95 -4.66 -2.09
CA ILE A 104 -6.09 -3.85 -2.52
C ILE A 104 -7.11 -3.73 -1.39
N ALA A 105 -7.43 -4.82 -0.70
CA ALA A 105 -8.38 -4.82 0.40
C ALA A 105 -7.90 -3.97 1.59
N LEU A 106 -6.61 -4.01 1.93
CA LEU A 106 -6.02 -3.18 2.98
C LEU A 106 -6.07 -1.70 2.59
N HIS A 107 -5.55 -1.34 1.42
CA HIS A 107 -5.55 0.05 0.94
C HIS A 107 -6.96 0.64 0.85
N SER A 108 -7.92 -0.11 0.30
CA SER A 108 -9.31 0.36 0.17
C SER A 108 -9.94 0.61 1.54
N TYR A 109 -9.63 -0.25 2.51
CA TYR A 109 -10.13 -0.11 3.87
C TYR A 109 -9.54 1.13 4.56
N VAL A 110 -8.21 1.31 4.49
CA VAL A 110 -7.55 2.48 5.05
C VAL A 110 -8.05 3.76 4.40
N LEU A 111 -8.14 3.81 3.06
CA LEU A 111 -8.64 4.98 2.34
C LEU A 111 -10.09 5.32 2.70
N THR A 112 -10.93 4.32 2.94
CA THR A 112 -12.29 4.55 3.43
C THR A 112 -12.24 5.31 4.75
N SER A 113 -11.49 4.78 5.73
CA SER A 113 -11.42 5.41 7.04
C SER A 113 -10.67 6.75 7.05
N TYR A 114 -9.67 6.91 6.18
CA TYR A 114 -8.99 8.19 6.00
C TYR A 114 -9.92 9.27 5.48
N LYS A 115 -10.89 8.90 4.63
CA LYS A 115 -11.87 9.83 4.05
C LYS A 115 -13.12 10.05 4.90
N SER A 116 -13.32 9.25 5.95
CA SER A 116 -14.39 9.40 6.93
C SER A 116 -13.84 9.70 8.32
N GLU A 117 -13.59 8.68 9.14
CA GLU A 117 -13.35 8.85 10.58
C GLU A 117 -12.06 9.62 10.88
N HIS A 118 -10.97 9.36 10.16
CA HIS A 118 -9.74 10.12 10.40
C HIS A 118 -9.87 11.57 9.94
N LEU A 119 -10.63 11.83 8.87
CA LEU A 119 -10.87 13.19 8.38
C LEU A 119 -11.69 14.01 9.37
N GLU A 120 -12.69 13.38 9.99
CA GLU A 120 -13.47 13.99 11.07
C GLU A 120 -12.56 14.37 12.25
N ILE A 121 -11.74 13.43 12.73
CA ILE A 121 -10.82 13.67 13.86
C ILE A 121 -9.78 14.74 13.50
N ALA A 122 -9.21 14.71 12.28
CA ALA A 122 -8.24 15.71 11.84
C ALA A 122 -8.83 17.13 11.86
N LYS A 123 -10.10 17.27 11.45
CA LYS A 123 -10.83 18.55 11.55
C LYS A 123 -11.07 18.97 12.99
N MET A 124 -11.45 18.04 13.87
CA MET A 124 -11.62 18.35 15.29
C MET A 124 -10.32 18.88 15.92
N ILE A 125 -9.18 18.28 15.56
CA ILE A 125 -7.86 18.73 16.00
C ILE A 125 -7.58 20.16 15.51
N ASP A 126 -7.77 20.43 14.21
CA ASP A 126 -7.52 21.75 13.63
C ASP A 126 -8.47 22.83 14.18
N MET A 127 -9.72 22.45 14.51
CA MET A 127 -10.71 23.34 15.13
C MET A 127 -10.51 23.52 16.64
N HIS A 128 -9.53 22.84 17.24
CA HIS A 128 -9.28 22.87 18.69
C HIS A 128 -10.51 22.49 19.51
N GLU A 129 -11.25 21.48 19.05
CA GLU A 129 -12.38 20.92 19.80
C GLU A 129 -11.94 20.42 21.19
N PRO A 130 -12.85 20.33 22.17
CA PRO A 130 -12.50 19.87 23.52
C PRO A 130 -11.82 18.50 23.50
N GLU A 131 -10.75 18.35 24.28
CA GLU A 131 -9.93 17.13 24.33
C GLU A 131 -10.76 15.87 24.62
N ALA A 132 -11.77 15.97 25.49
CA ALA A 132 -12.67 14.87 25.80
C ALA A 132 -13.43 14.35 24.56
N GLN A 133 -13.83 15.24 23.64
CA GLN A 133 -14.50 14.86 22.40
C GLN A 133 -13.53 14.19 21.42
N ILE A 134 -12.32 14.75 21.28
CA ILE A 134 -11.26 14.17 20.44
C ILE A 134 -10.91 12.77 20.94
N ASN A 135 -10.70 12.61 22.25
CA ASN A 135 -10.37 11.31 22.86
C ASN A 135 -11.49 10.28 22.69
N GLN A 136 -12.76 10.69 22.73
CA GLN A 136 -13.89 9.82 22.45
C GLN A 136 -13.91 9.33 20.99
N ALA A 137 -13.62 10.23 20.04
CA ALA A 137 -13.54 9.88 18.62
C ALA A 137 -12.37 8.93 18.34
N LEU A 138 -11.18 9.19 18.93
CA LEU A 138 -10.00 8.31 18.87
C LEU A 138 -10.30 6.91 19.43
N THR A 139 -10.94 6.84 20.60
CA THR A 139 -11.35 5.55 21.21
C THR A 139 -12.31 4.78 20.30
N SER A 140 -13.23 5.47 19.63
CA SER A 140 -14.18 4.86 18.70
C SER A 140 -13.48 4.32 17.44
N LEU A 141 -12.47 5.03 16.96
CA LEU A 141 -11.61 4.64 15.85
C LEU A 141 -10.80 3.37 16.18
N ASP A 142 -10.31 3.23 17.40
CA ASP A 142 -9.49 2.07 17.79
C ASP A 142 -10.32 0.81 18.08
N ASN A 143 -11.55 0.94 18.60
CA ASN A 143 -12.35 -0.22 18.99
C ASN A 143 -12.80 -1.11 17.82
N LYS A 144 -13.11 -0.51 16.67
CA LYS A 144 -13.65 -1.23 15.50
C LYS A 144 -12.76 -1.05 14.27
N PRO A 145 -12.50 0.18 13.79
CA PRO A 145 -11.66 0.38 12.63
C PRO A 145 -10.26 -0.23 12.74
N TYR A 146 -9.58 -0.06 13.88
CA TYR A 146 -8.20 -0.54 14.04
C TYR A 146 -8.08 -2.07 14.05
N ASN A 147 -8.96 -2.79 14.74
CA ASN A 147 -8.92 -4.27 14.75
C ASN A 147 -9.07 -4.86 13.34
N ALA A 148 -10.02 -4.34 12.55
CA ALA A 148 -10.18 -4.78 11.17
C ALA A 148 -9.04 -4.31 10.24
N PHE A 149 -8.31 -3.24 10.58
CA PHE A 149 -7.06 -2.89 9.93
C PHE A 149 -5.98 -3.94 10.22
N ILE A 150 -5.77 -4.31 11.48
CA ILE A 150 -4.75 -5.29 11.90
C ILE A 150 -4.97 -6.63 11.21
N ASP A 151 -6.21 -7.11 11.14
CA ASP A 151 -6.53 -8.37 10.44
C ASP A 151 -6.13 -8.33 8.96
N LYS A 152 -6.39 -7.20 8.28
CA LYS A 152 -6.04 -7.02 6.86
C LYS A 152 -4.54 -6.88 6.66
N TYR A 153 -3.88 -6.12 7.53
CA TYR A 153 -2.44 -5.90 7.50
C TYR A 153 -1.70 -7.22 7.71
N ASN A 154 -2.05 -7.97 8.76
CA ASN A 154 -1.48 -9.29 9.05
C ASN A 154 -1.72 -10.29 7.92
N LYS A 155 -2.92 -10.28 7.32
CA LYS A 155 -3.22 -11.15 6.17
C LYS A 155 -2.30 -10.85 4.99
N LEU A 156 -2.13 -9.58 4.64
CA LEU A 156 -1.23 -9.16 3.56
C LEU A 156 0.20 -9.59 3.86
N TRP A 157 0.72 -9.22 5.03
CA TRP A 157 2.13 -9.48 5.35
C TRP A 157 2.46 -10.95 5.48
N LYS A 158 1.54 -11.78 5.98
CA LYS A 158 1.69 -13.24 5.92
C LYS A 158 1.89 -13.77 4.49
N LEU A 159 1.16 -13.23 3.52
CA LEU A 159 1.29 -13.61 2.11
C LEU A 159 2.58 -13.03 1.50
N ALA A 160 2.90 -11.77 1.81
CA ALA A 160 4.08 -11.08 1.33
C ALA A 160 5.38 -11.71 1.85
N SER A 161 5.47 -12.08 3.13
CA SER A 161 6.64 -12.75 3.69
C SER A 161 6.88 -14.12 3.05
N LYS A 162 5.79 -14.86 2.73
CA LYS A 162 5.91 -16.10 1.96
C LYS A 162 6.43 -15.83 0.54
N TYR A 163 5.86 -14.84 -0.14
CA TYR A 163 6.26 -14.46 -1.49
C TYR A 163 7.73 -14.03 -1.55
N ALA A 164 8.17 -13.19 -0.61
CA ALA A 164 9.54 -12.74 -0.49
C ALA A 164 10.51 -13.91 -0.27
N LYS A 165 10.17 -14.84 0.63
CA LYS A 165 10.97 -16.04 0.86
C LYS A 165 11.11 -16.90 -0.39
N ASP A 166 10.00 -17.15 -1.08
CA ASP A 166 9.99 -18.00 -2.29
C ASP A 166 10.80 -17.35 -3.44
N ASN A 167 10.86 -16.01 -3.47
CA ASN A 167 11.57 -15.23 -4.48
C ASN A 167 12.95 -14.69 -4.02
N LYS A 168 13.41 -15.03 -2.82
CA LYS A 168 14.70 -14.59 -2.23
C LYS A 168 14.86 -13.07 -2.09
N ILE A 169 13.76 -12.39 -1.76
CA ILE A 169 13.73 -10.96 -1.49
C ILE A 169 14.07 -10.73 -0.01
N GLU A 170 15.01 -9.82 0.26
CA GLU A 170 15.32 -9.36 1.63
C GLU A 170 14.21 -8.41 2.12
N VAL A 171 13.71 -8.64 3.33
CA VAL A 171 12.56 -7.90 3.86
C VAL A 171 12.97 -7.03 5.04
N GLU A 172 12.75 -5.72 4.91
CA GLU A 172 12.74 -4.77 6.03
C GLU A 172 11.28 -4.46 6.41
N GLU A 173 10.67 -5.33 7.21
CA GLU A 173 9.33 -5.11 7.75
C GLU A 173 9.39 -4.05 8.86
N MET A 174 8.53 -3.02 8.78
CA MET A 174 8.40 -2.06 9.88
C MET A 174 7.35 -2.57 10.88
N PRO A 175 7.68 -2.70 12.18
CA PRO A 175 6.69 -3.05 13.18
C PRO A 175 5.63 -1.95 13.30
N PHE A 176 4.36 -2.36 13.40
CA PHE A 176 3.19 -1.51 13.64
C PHE A 176 2.68 -1.70 15.07
#